data_AF-A0A2R5FXM2-F1
#
_entry.id   AF-A0A2R5FXM2-F1
#
_cell.length_a   1.000
_cell.length_b   1.000
_cell.length_c   1.000
_cell.angle_alpha   90.00
_cell.angle_beta   90.00
_cell.angle_gamma   90.00
#
_symmetry.space_group_name_H-M   'P 1'
#
loop_
_entity.id
_entity.type
_entity.pdbx_description
1 polymer ?
#
loop_
_entity_poly.entity_id
_entity_poly.type
_entity_poly.pdbx_seq_one_letter_code
_entity_poly.pdbx_strand_id
1 'polypeptide(L)'
;MQIEEILAQLENNTKEFPRLALERAIEERETITSILIEILDKLSNNLEELLEKSDYILHIHALYLLAQFREVAAYPAIIKFFSVPGDVALDVTGDIVTEDLCRILASVSGSNIEPIKQLIENPEANEYVRGAALEALLVLIAQEVITREQVIQYYAKLFSTLDKEDYYIQTTLVTNSAQLCAVELQEQIDRAFEEELVDLFFIDQEDVTRISHKQ
;
A
#
# COMPACT_ATOMS: atom_id res chain seq x y z
N MET A 1 31.10 5.31 -7.36
CA MET A 1 30.15 6.42 -7.47
C MET A 1 29.88 6.85 -6.04
N GLN A 2 30.08 8.14 -5.73
CA GLN A 2 29.82 8.63 -4.38
C GLN A 2 28.31 8.69 -4.10
N ILE A 3 27.89 8.74 -2.84
CA ILE A 3 26.47 8.70 -2.46
C ILE A 3 25.69 9.87 -3.08
N GLU A 4 26.31 11.04 -3.17
CA GLU A 4 25.72 12.24 -3.78
C GLU A 4 25.49 12.04 -5.28
N GLU A 5 26.41 11.36 -5.96
CA GLU A 5 26.29 11.04 -7.39
C GLU A 5 25.18 10.00 -7.64
N ILE A 6 25.01 9.04 -6.73
CA ILE A 6 23.91 8.06 -6.77
C ILE A 6 22.58 8.81 -6.68
N LEU A 7 22.41 9.64 -5.66
CA LEU A 7 21.16 10.37 -5.42
C LEU A 7 20.83 11.31 -6.57
N ALA A 8 21.80 12.04 -7.10
CA ALA A 8 21.59 12.92 -8.25
C ALA A 8 21.09 12.18 -9.50
N GLN A 9 21.53 10.93 -9.72
CA GLN A 9 21.05 10.11 -10.85
C GLN A 9 19.68 9.47 -10.61
N LEU A 10 19.26 9.33 -9.36
CA LEU A 10 17.93 8.83 -8.98
C LEU A 10 16.92 9.96 -8.80
N GLU A 11 17.35 11.23 -8.80
CA GLU A 11 16.49 12.33 -8.40
C GLU A 11 15.37 12.60 -9.40
N ASN A 12 15.72 12.62 -10.69
CA ASN A 12 14.82 13.03 -11.77
C ASN A 12 14.70 11.96 -12.86
N ASN A 13 13.53 11.86 -13.45
CA ASN A 13 13.23 11.00 -14.57
C ASN A 13 13.91 11.53 -15.84
N THR A 14 15.04 10.93 -16.18
CA THR A 14 15.78 11.25 -17.40
C THR A 14 15.29 10.48 -18.63
N LYS A 15 14.22 9.68 -18.50
CA LYS A 15 13.71 8.71 -19.49
C LYS A 15 14.67 7.54 -19.79
N GLU A 16 15.79 7.46 -19.08
CA GLU A 16 16.70 6.33 -19.10
C GLU A 16 16.65 5.62 -17.74
N PHE A 17 16.59 4.30 -17.76
CA PHE A 17 16.57 3.52 -16.52
C PHE A 17 17.95 3.61 -15.83
N PRO A 18 18.05 4.15 -14.60
CA PRO A 18 19.32 4.46 -13.95
C PRO A 18 19.95 3.21 -13.29
N ARG A 19 20.20 2.17 -14.11
CA ARG A 19 20.65 0.83 -13.66
C ARG A 19 21.86 0.90 -12.75
N LEU A 20 22.92 1.60 -13.19
CA LEU A 20 24.16 1.69 -12.42
C LEU A 20 23.93 2.41 -11.08
N ALA A 21 23.12 3.45 -11.04
CA ALA A 21 22.79 4.16 -9.79
C ALA A 21 22.03 3.25 -8.82
N LEU A 22 21.05 2.48 -9.31
CA LEU A 22 20.31 1.52 -8.49
C LEU A 22 21.21 0.39 -7.97
N GLU A 23 22.07 -0.17 -8.82
CA GLU A 23 23.03 -1.20 -8.40
C GLU A 23 23.98 -0.67 -7.31
N ARG A 24 24.49 0.56 -7.45
CA ARG A 24 25.31 1.18 -6.41
C ARG A 24 24.53 1.55 -5.16
N ALA A 25 23.28 1.98 -5.27
CA ALA A 25 22.40 2.21 -4.12
C ALA A 25 22.22 0.92 -3.29
N ILE A 26 22.06 -0.22 -3.96
CA ILE A 26 21.95 -1.53 -3.31
C ILE A 26 23.26 -1.93 -2.62
N GLU A 27 24.41 -1.68 -3.26
CA GLU A 27 25.73 -1.93 -2.67
C GLU A 27 25.99 -1.03 -1.43
N GLU A 28 25.56 0.23 -1.47
CA GLU A 28 25.71 1.23 -0.40
C GLU A 28 24.53 1.22 0.60
N ARG A 29 23.85 0.08 0.74
CA ARG A 29 22.61 -0.07 1.54
C ARG A 29 22.69 0.60 2.91
N GLU A 30 23.75 0.36 3.68
CA GLU A 30 23.88 0.88 5.05
C GLU A 30 23.82 2.41 5.11
N THR A 31 24.45 3.08 4.15
CA THR A 31 24.55 4.54 4.11
C THR A 31 23.30 5.15 3.48
N ILE A 32 22.82 4.59 2.36
CA ILE A 32 21.71 5.19 1.62
C ILE A 32 20.38 5.08 2.38
N THR A 33 20.21 4.04 3.20
CA THR A 33 18.95 3.75 3.89
C THR A 33 18.46 4.93 4.73
N SER A 34 19.32 5.50 5.58
CA SER A 34 18.92 6.63 6.44
C SER A 34 18.54 7.86 5.63
N ILE A 35 19.24 8.11 4.51
CA ILE A 35 18.97 9.23 3.60
C ILE A 35 17.60 9.07 2.92
N LEU A 36 17.28 7.87 2.43
CA LEU A 36 15.99 7.60 1.79
C LEU A 36 14.82 7.74 2.76
N ILE A 37 14.98 7.29 4.01
CA ILE A 37 13.98 7.48 5.06
C ILE A 37 13.77 8.97 5.36
N GLU A 38 14.85 9.73 5.49
CA GLU A 38 14.78 11.17 5.74
C GLU A 38 14.11 11.93 4.57
N ILE A 39 14.35 11.50 3.32
CA ILE A 39 13.66 12.06 2.16
C ILE A 39 12.15 11.83 2.25
N LEU A 40 11.71 10.59 2.51
CA LEU A 40 10.27 10.28 2.62
C LEU A 40 9.62 11.04 3.79
N ASP A 41 10.28 11.11 4.96
CA ASP A 41 9.74 11.84 6.10
C ASP A 41 9.66 13.35 5.85
N LYS A 42 10.64 13.96 5.17
CA LYS A 42 10.58 15.38 4.80
C LYS A 42 9.46 15.66 3.81
N LEU A 43 9.36 14.84 2.76
CA LEU A 43 8.34 14.98 1.74
C LEU A 43 6.94 14.85 2.33
N SER A 44 6.73 13.96 3.31
CA SER A 44 5.43 13.78 3.97
C SER A 44 4.80 15.05 4.56
N ASN A 45 5.58 16.13 4.76
CA ASN A 45 5.06 17.41 5.25
C ASN A 45 4.75 18.43 4.13
N ASN A 46 5.19 18.17 2.88
CA ASN A 46 5.06 19.09 1.74
C ASN A 46 4.86 18.31 0.42
N LEU A 47 3.98 17.29 0.42
CA LEU A 47 3.77 16.41 -0.74
C LEU A 47 3.30 17.18 -1.98
N GLU A 48 2.49 18.22 -1.75
CA GLU A 48 1.89 19.07 -2.80
C GLU A 48 2.95 19.75 -3.66
N GLU A 49 4.14 20.04 -3.11
CA GLU A 49 5.25 20.62 -3.89
C GLU A 49 5.74 19.69 -5.00
N LEU A 50 5.49 18.37 -4.90
CA LEU A 50 5.86 17.41 -5.93
C LEU A 50 4.93 17.46 -7.14
N LEU A 51 3.70 17.95 -6.99
CA LEU A 51 2.75 18.08 -8.09
C LEU A 51 3.27 19.03 -9.19
N GLU A 52 4.09 20.01 -8.82
CA GLU A 52 4.73 20.94 -9.75
C GLU A 52 6.06 20.42 -10.31
N LYS A 53 6.60 19.32 -9.77
CA LYS A 53 7.91 18.75 -10.13
C LYS A 53 7.73 17.46 -10.92
N SER A 54 7.21 17.56 -12.14
CA SER A 54 6.85 16.39 -12.97
C SER A 54 7.99 15.41 -13.25
N ASP A 55 9.24 15.88 -13.20
CA ASP A 55 10.42 15.04 -13.43
C ASP A 55 10.96 14.41 -12.14
N TYR A 56 10.58 14.88 -10.94
CA TYR A 56 11.12 14.36 -9.69
C TYR A 56 10.55 12.97 -9.36
N ILE A 57 11.43 11.98 -9.16
CA ILE A 57 11.04 10.58 -8.90
C ILE A 57 11.87 9.90 -7.80
N LEU A 58 12.65 10.66 -7.02
CA LEU A 58 13.51 10.07 -5.99
C LEU A 58 12.71 9.29 -4.94
N HIS A 59 11.52 9.77 -4.58
CA HIS A 59 10.62 9.11 -3.63
C HIS A 59 10.14 7.75 -4.15
N ILE A 60 9.93 7.62 -5.46
CA ILE A 60 9.60 6.34 -6.11
C ILE A 60 10.74 5.34 -5.91
N HIS A 61 11.98 5.75 -6.23
CA HIS A 61 13.16 4.90 -6.01
C HIS A 61 13.37 4.57 -4.53
N ALA A 62 13.13 5.54 -3.63
CA ALA A 62 13.22 5.33 -2.19
C ALA A 62 12.25 4.24 -1.72
N LEU A 63 10.98 4.28 -2.15
CA LEU A 63 9.96 3.29 -1.80
C LEU A 63 10.38 1.88 -2.22
N TYR A 64 10.82 1.68 -3.47
CA TYR A 64 11.26 0.38 -3.94
C TYR A 64 12.54 -0.12 -3.27
N LEU A 65 13.55 0.75 -3.08
CA LEU A 65 14.81 0.35 -2.44
C LEU A 65 14.58 -0.05 -0.98
N LEU A 66 13.83 0.74 -0.22
CA LEU A 66 13.51 0.44 1.18
C LEU A 66 12.67 -0.84 1.31
N ALA A 67 11.75 -1.07 0.38
CA ALA A 67 11.00 -2.32 0.29
C ALA A 67 11.90 -3.52 -0.04
N GLN A 68 12.80 -3.39 -1.02
CA GLN A 68 13.78 -4.41 -1.39
C GLN A 68 14.70 -4.76 -0.21
N PHE A 69 15.09 -3.77 0.58
CA PHE A 69 15.89 -3.95 1.78
C PHE A 69 15.11 -4.58 2.93
N ARG A 70 13.77 -4.57 2.88
CA ARG A 70 12.87 -4.92 4.00
C ARG A 70 13.17 -4.08 5.22
N GLU A 71 13.38 -2.78 5.01
CA GLU A 71 13.84 -1.87 6.05
C GLU A 71 12.69 -1.47 6.99
N VAL A 72 12.65 -2.08 8.18
CA VAL A 72 11.61 -1.82 9.17
C VAL A 72 11.66 -0.39 9.71
N ALA A 73 12.85 0.24 9.76
CA ALA A 73 12.98 1.62 10.20
C ALA A 73 12.28 2.63 9.26
N ALA A 74 12.03 2.26 8.00
CA ALA A 74 11.32 3.09 7.03
C ALA A 74 9.80 3.11 7.24
N TYR A 75 9.25 2.14 7.96
CA TYR A 75 7.82 1.92 8.06
C TYR A 75 7.05 3.15 8.59
N PRO A 76 7.49 3.85 9.66
CA PRO A 76 6.80 5.07 10.11
C PRO A 76 6.78 6.18 9.05
N ALA A 77 7.88 6.37 8.32
CA ALA A 77 7.97 7.41 7.29
C ALA A 77 7.06 7.09 6.09
N ILE A 78 7.01 5.83 5.67
CA ILE A 78 6.12 5.36 4.58
C ILE A 78 4.65 5.49 5.01
N ILE A 79 4.29 5.06 6.22
CA ILE A 79 2.93 5.22 6.74
C ILE A 79 2.54 6.70 6.76
N LYS A 80 3.43 7.57 7.27
CA LYS A 80 3.18 9.02 7.31
C LYS A 80 2.98 9.60 5.92
N PHE A 81 3.81 9.22 4.95
CA PHE A 81 3.70 9.66 3.55
C PHE A 81 2.33 9.32 2.94
N PHE A 82 1.85 8.10 3.15
CA PHE A 82 0.56 7.65 2.60
C PHE A 82 -0.65 8.02 3.48
N SER A 83 -0.43 8.51 4.70
CA SER A 83 -1.49 9.03 5.58
C SER A 83 -1.83 10.50 5.32
N VAL A 84 -1.14 11.16 4.37
CA VAL A 84 -1.44 12.54 3.99
C VAL A 84 -2.89 12.64 3.48
N PRO A 85 -3.69 13.60 3.97
CA PRO A 85 -5.09 13.73 3.56
C PRO A 85 -5.29 13.98 2.06
N GLY A 86 -6.37 13.44 1.51
CA GLY A 86 -6.76 13.61 0.12
C GLY A 86 -5.91 12.82 -0.87
N ASP A 87 -5.93 13.24 -2.13
CA ASP A 87 -5.42 12.45 -3.26
C ASP A 87 -3.93 12.64 -3.53
N VAL A 88 -3.26 13.56 -2.83
CA VAL A 88 -1.90 13.98 -3.17
C VAL A 88 -0.90 12.81 -3.13
N ALA A 89 -1.03 11.89 -2.17
CA ALA A 89 -0.18 10.70 -2.11
C ALA A 89 -0.34 9.80 -3.34
N LEU A 90 -1.56 9.65 -3.85
CA LEU A 90 -1.85 8.94 -5.10
C LEU A 90 -1.29 9.73 -6.29
N ASP A 91 -1.58 11.02 -6.39
CA ASP A 91 -1.17 11.85 -7.54
C ASP A 91 0.35 11.88 -7.74
N VAL A 92 1.13 11.93 -6.65
CA VAL A 92 2.60 12.02 -6.74
C VAL A 92 3.28 10.66 -6.88
N THR A 93 2.59 9.54 -6.60
CA THR A 93 3.16 8.19 -6.72
C THR A 93 2.59 7.40 -7.89
N GLY A 94 1.47 7.85 -8.47
CA GLY A 94 0.79 7.21 -9.58
C GLY A 94 0.44 5.77 -9.29
N ASP A 95 0.74 4.90 -10.25
CA ASP A 95 0.37 3.48 -10.25
C ASP A 95 0.96 2.69 -9.08
N ILE A 96 1.95 3.22 -8.34
CA ILE A 96 2.48 2.56 -7.15
C ILE A 96 1.37 2.24 -6.16
N VAL A 97 0.43 3.16 -5.93
CA VAL A 97 -0.66 2.95 -4.97
C VAL A 97 -1.46 1.71 -5.34
N THR A 98 -1.81 1.56 -6.61
CA THR A 98 -2.71 0.49 -7.08
C THR A 98 -1.97 -0.80 -7.43
N GLU A 99 -0.68 -0.76 -7.75
CA GLU A 99 0.06 -1.92 -8.25
C GLU A 99 1.06 -2.52 -7.25
N ASP A 100 1.69 -1.69 -6.41
CA ASP A 100 2.89 -2.07 -5.64
C ASP A 100 2.82 -1.77 -4.14
N LEU A 101 2.00 -0.81 -3.72
CA LEU A 101 1.98 -0.31 -2.35
C LEU A 101 1.67 -1.40 -1.33
N CYS A 102 0.79 -2.35 -1.67
CA CYS A 102 0.50 -3.49 -0.81
C CYS A 102 1.75 -4.32 -0.48
N ARG A 103 2.62 -4.55 -1.47
CA ARG A 103 3.89 -5.28 -1.30
C ARG A 103 4.93 -4.44 -0.57
N ILE A 104 4.99 -3.14 -0.85
CA ILE A 104 5.88 -2.20 -0.16
C ILE A 104 5.55 -2.18 1.33
N LEU A 105 4.30 -1.92 1.71
CA LEU A 105 3.85 -1.91 3.11
C LEU A 105 4.14 -3.24 3.83
N ALA A 106 3.80 -4.36 3.20
CA ALA A 106 4.08 -5.68 3.77
C ALA A 106 5.58 -5.89 4.03
N SER A 107 6.44 -5.50 3.08
CA SER A 107 7.89 -5.72 3.15
C SER A 107 8.59 -4.95 4.26
N VAL A 108 8.09 -3.77 4.64
CA VAL A 108 8.67 -2.91 5.68
C VAL A 108 7.97 -3.06 7.04
N SER A 109 6.85 -3.79 7.11
CA SER A 109 6.03 -3.87 8.32
C SER A 109 6.73 -4.48 9.55
N GLY A 110 7.76 -5.30 9.35
CA GLY A 110 8.45 -6.01 10.42
C GLY A 110 7.51 -6.87 11.28
N SER A 111 6.45 -7.43 10.67
CA SER A 111 5.37 -8.17 11.33
C SER A 111 4.43 -7.32 12.21
N ASN A 112 4.63 -6.00 12.29
CA ASN A 112 3.72 -5.10 12.99
C ASN A 112 2.66 -4.55 12.02
N ILE A 113 1.45 -5.09 12.09
CA ILE A 113 0.35 -4.66 11.23
C ILE A 113 -0.44 -3.46 11.76
N GLU A 114 -0.14 -2.98 12.97
CA GLU A 114 -0.96 -1.91 13.57
C GLU A 114 -0.91 -0.58 12.78
N PRO A 115 0.23 -0.12 12.22
CA PRO A 115 0.22 1.05 11.36
C PRO A 115 -0.55 0.85 10.03
N ILE A 116 -0.51 -0.35 9.44
CA ILE A 116 -1.36 -0.70 8.29
C ILE A 116 -2.84 -0.57 8.66
N LYS A 117 -3.26 -1.10 9.83
CA LYS A 117 -4.65 -0.96 10.31
C LYS A 117 -5.05 0.50 10.53
N GLN A 118 -4.16 1.31 11.09
CA GLN A 118 -4.39 2.75 11.27
C GLN A 118 -4.59 3.45 9.92
N LEU A 119 -3.81 3.08 8.90
CA LEU A 119 -3.97 3.61 7.55
C LEU A 119 -5.32 3.19 6.94
N ILE A 120 -5.71 1.92 7.06
CA ILE A 120 -7.01 1.41 6.58
C ILE A 120 -8.18 2.19 7.21
N GLU A 121 -8.12 2.41 8.52
CA GLU A 121 -9.17 3.07 9.32
C GLU A 121 -9.13 4.61 9.23
N ASN A 122 -8.19 5.22 8.49
CA ASN A 122 -8.06 6.67 8.35
C ASN A 122 -8.95 7.22 7.23
N PRO A 123 -10.10 7.86 7.52
CA PRO A 123 -11.02 8.35 6.47
C PRO A 123 -10.46 9.52 5.66
N GLU A 124 -9.41 10.19 6.14
CA GLU A 124 -8.80 11.32 5.45
C GLU A 124 -7.82 10.86 4.36
N ALA A 125 -7.28 9.65 4.45
CA ALA A 125 -6.38 9.10 3.44
C ALA A 125 -7.16 8.67 2.19
N ASN A 126 -6.54 8.82 1.01
CA ASN A 126 -7.12 8.38 -0.26
C ASN A 126 -7.59 6.91 -0.22
N GLU A 127 -8.75 6.64 -0.83
CA GLU A 127 -9.39 5.33 -0.81
C GLU A 127 -8.52 4.21 -1.44
N TYR A 128 -7.76 4.50 -2.50
CA TYR A 128 -6.87 3.52 -3.14
C TYR A 128 -5.68 3.18 -2.25
N VAL A 129 -5.16 4.16 -1.50
CA VAL A 129 -4.12 3.93 -0.49
C VAL A 129 -4.62 3.00 0.61
N ARG A 130 -5.83 3.25 1.10
CA ARG A 130 -6.49 2.41 2.12
C ARG A 130 -6.77 1.00 1.59
N GLY A 131 -7.18 0.88 0.33
CA GLY A 131 -7.33 -0.41 -0.36
C GLY A 131 -6.03 -1.19 -0.46
N ALA A 132 -4.93 -0.53 -0.87
CA ALA A 132 -3.61 -1.15 -0.91
C ALA A 132 -3.14 -1.62 0.49
N ALA A 133 -3.52 -0.90 1.54
CA ALA A 133 -3.25 -1.32 2.91
C ALA A 133 -4.08 -2.56 3.31
N LEU A 134 -5.34 -2.70 2.85
CA LEU A 134 -6.12 -3.94 3.01
C LEU A 134 -5.43 -5.12 2.31
N GLU A 135 -4.96 -4.92 1.08
CA GLU A 135 -4.24 -5.93 0.30
C GLU A 135 -2.90 -6.32 0.91
N ALA A 136 -2.22 -5.39 1.60
CA ALA A 136 -0.96 -5.69 2.29
C ALA A 136 -1.14 -6.82 3.32
N LEU A 137 -2.32 -6.95 3.94
CA LEU A 137 -2.62 -8.06 4.85
C LEU A 137 -2.64 -9.42 4.13
N LEU A 138 -3.12 -9.47 2.88
CA LEU A 138 -3.10 -10.69 2.07
C LEU A 138 -1.66 -11.06 1.69
N VAL A 139 -0.84 -10.07 1.35
CA VAL A 139 0.60 -10.28 1.10
C VAL A 139 1.28 -10.87 2.35
N LEU A 140 0.95 -10.37 3.54
CA LEU A 140 1.50 -10.88 4.80
C LEU A 140 1.03 -12.30 5.15
N ILE A 141 -0.22 -12.66 4.80
CA ILE A 141 -0.69 -14.06 4.89
C ILE A 141 0.12 -14.94 3.94
N ALA A 142 0.28 -14.53 2.68
CA ALA A 142 1.01 -15.29 1.67
C ALA A 142 2.49 -15.47 2.02
N GLN A 143 3.06 -14.57 2.83
CA GLN A 143 4.41 -14.67 3.38
C GLN A 143 4.48 -15.41 4.72
N GLU A 144 3.36 -15.96 5.21
CA GLU A 144 3.25 -16.67 6.49
C GLU A 144 3.64 -15.80 7.71
N VAL A 145 3.51 -14.48 7.61
CA VAL A 145 3.85 -13.52 8.68
C VAL A 145 2.68 -13.34 9.66
N ILE A 146 1.45 -13.37 9.15
CA ILE A 146 0.21 -13.32 9.93
C ILE A 146 -0.73 -14.43 9.47
N THR A 147 -1.74 -14.78 10.28
CA THR A 147 -2.67 -15.86 9.94
C THR A 147 -3.93 -15.36 9.23
N ARG A 148 -4.54 -16.24 8.42
CA ARG A 148 -5.86 -15.98 7.80
C ARG A 148 -6.91 -15.64 8.84
N GLU A 149 -6.93 -16.36 9.97
CA GLU A 149 -7.91 -16.16 11.05
C GLU A 149 -7.80 -14.76 11.66
N GLN A 150 -6.57 -14.25 11.82
CA GLN A 150 -6.33 -12.91 12.34
C GLN A 150 -6.90 -11.84 11.41
N VAL A 151 -6.73 -12.01 10.09
CA VAL A 151 -7.27 -11.07 9.09
C VAL A 151 -8.79 -11.16 8.99
N ILE A 152 -9.38 -12.36 9.03
CA ILE A 152 -10.83 -12.54 9.02
C ILE A 152 -11.49 -11.88 10.23
N GLN A 153 -10.92 -12.04 11.44
CA GLN A 153 -11.42 -11.35 12.63
C GLN A 153 -11.37 -9.83 12.47
N TYR A 154 -10.33 -9.32 11.83
CA TYR A 154 -10.19 -7.89 11.57
C TYR A 154 -11.18 -7.40 10.52
N TYR A 155 -11.36 -8.11 9.41
CA TYR A 155 -12.34 -7.77 8.38
C TYR A 155 -13.78 -7.81 8.91
N ALA A 156 -14.12 -8.77 9.77
CA ALA A 156 -15.41 -8.80 10.46
C ALA A 156 -15.70 -7.51 11.25
N LYS A 157 -14.67 -6.97 11.93
CA LYS A 157 -14.76 -5.65 12.60
C LYS A 157 -15.00 -4.56 11.56
N LEU A 158 -14.21 -4.51 10.48
CA LEU A 158 -14.29 -3.45 9.48
C LEU A 158 -15.65 -3.37 8.78
N PHE A 159 -16.25 -4.51 8.41
CA PHE A 159 -17.62 -4.56 7.87
C PHE A 159 -18.66 -3.92 8.80
N SER A 160 -18.38 -3.84 10.10
CA SER A 160 -19.28 -3.26 11.09
C SER A 160 -18.95 -1.80 11.45
N THR A 161 -17.72 -1.35 11.22
CA THR A 161 -17.23 -0.05 11.72
C THR A 161 -16.92 0.97 10.64
N LEU A 162 -16.59 0.54 9.42
CA LEU A 162 -16.30 1.46 8.33
C LEU A 162 -17.59 2.09 7.79
N ASP A 163 -17.43 3.28 7.22
CA ASP A 163 -18.53 3.96 6.56
C ASP A 163 -19.05 3.11 5.39
N LYS A 164 -20.38 3.01 5.28
CA LYS A 164 -21.03 2.29 4.19
C LYS A 164 -20.97 3.08 2.89
N GLU A 165 -20.83 4.40 2.96
CA GLU A 165 -20.72 5.26 1.78
C GLU A 165 -19.31 5.24 1.15
N ASP A 166 -18.36 4.55 1.79
CA ASP A 166 -17.01 4.30 1.27
C ASP A 166 -16.99 3.12 0.30
N TYR A 167 -17.65 3.29 -0.85
CA TYR A 167 -17.91 2.23 -1.83
C TYR A 167 -16.66 1.47 -2.26
N TYR A 168 -15.55 2.17 -2.50
CA TYR A 168 -14.31 1.53 -2.92
C TYR A 168 -13.76 0.60 -1.82
N ILE A 169 -13.80 1.03 -0.56
CA ILE A 169 -13.31 0.21 0.56
C ILE A 169 -14.25 -0.96 0.86
N GLN A 170 -15.57 -0.76 0.77
CA GLN A 170 -16.54 -1.86 0.87
C GLN A 170 -16.29 -2.91 -0.22
N THR A 171 -16.08 -2.46 -1.46
CA THR A 171 -15.75 -3.31 -2.61
C THR A 171 -14.44 -4.07 -2.40
N THR A 172 -13.41 -3.39 -1.89
CA THR A 172 -12.11 -4.00 -1.59
C THR A 172 -12.21 -5.02 -0.47
N LEU A 173 -13.00 -4.77 0.58
CA LEU A 173 -13.25 -5.74 1.65
C LEU A 173 -13.92 -7.02 1.13
N VAL A 174 -14.93 -6.88 0.26
CA VAL A 174 -15.59 -8.04 -0.37
C VAL A 174 -14.61 -8.81 -1.25
N THR A 175 -13.87 -8.10 -2.10
CA THR A 175 -12.87 -8.69 -3.01
C THR A 175 -11.81 -9.48 -2.24
N ASN A 176 -11.21 -8.88 -1.22
CA ASN A 176 -10.17 -9.52 -0.42
C ASN A 176 -10.72 -10.67 0.42
N SER A 177 -11.97 -10.56 0.92
CA SER A 177 -12.63 -11.66 1.63
C SER A 177 -12.88 -12.86 0.71
N ALA A 178 -13.26 -12.62 -0.56
CA ALA A 178 -13.39 -13.67 -1.55
C ALA A 178 -12.04 -14.33 -1.87
N GLN A 179 -10.96 -13.55 -2.02
CA GLN A 179 -9.61 -14.08 -2.25
C GLN A 179 -9.10 -14.98 -1.11
N LEU A 180 -9.55 -14.71 0.13
CA LEU A 180 -9.25 -15.51 1.32
C LEU A 180 -10.20 -16.70 1.53
N CYS A 181 -11.17 -16.91 0.64
CA CYS A 181 -12.25 -17.88 0.79
C CYS A 181 -12.90 -17.75 2.19
N ALA A 182 -13.19 -16.52 2.62
CA ALA A 182 -13.66 -16.21 3.96
C ALA A 182 -15.15 -16.56 4.15
N VAL A 183 -15.46 -17.86 4.22
CA VAL A 183 -16.82 -18.38 4.48
C VAL A 183 -17.42 -17.85 5.78
N GLU A 184 -16.57 -17.49 6.74
CA GLU A 184 -16.92 -16.88 8.01
C GLU A 184 -17.51 -15.46 7.85
N LEU A 185 -17.27 -14.81 6.71
CA LEU A 185 -17.74 -13.46 6.39
C LEU A 185 -18.89 -13.45 5.36
N GLN A 186 -19.46 -14.62 5.03
CA GLN A 186 -20.46 -14.72 3.96
C GLN A 186 -21.69 -13.85 4.21
N GLU A 187 -22.20 -13.79 5.45
CA GLU A 187 -23.35 -12.94 5.79
C GLU A 187 -23.07 -11.45 5.53
N GLN A 188 -21.85 -11.00 5.84
CA GLN A 188 -21.42 -9.63 5.61
C GLN A 188 -21.26 -9.34 4.11
N ILE A 189 -20.70 -10.29 3.35
CA ILE A 189 -20.57 -10.19 1.90
C ILE A 189 -21.94 -10.10 1.24
N ASP A 190 -22.87 -11.01 1.59
CA ASP A 190 -24.22 -11.04 1.03
C ASP A 190 -24.95 -9.72 1.31
N ARG A 191 -24.85 -9.22 2.55
CA ARG A 191 -25.43 -7.93 2.96
C ARG A 191 -24.84 -6.76 2.16
N ALA A 192 -23.54 -6.75 1.89
CA ALA A 192 -22.90 -5.69 1.12
C ALA A 192 -23.47 -5.61 -0.32
N PHE A 193 -23.76 -6.75 -0.94
CA PHE A 193 -24.44 -6.77 -2.24
C PHE A 193 -25.92 -6.38 -2.14
N GLU A 194 -26.65 -6.88 -1.14
CA GLU A 194 -28.07 -6.54 -0.93
C GLU A 194 -28.29 -5.04 -0.68
N GLU A 195 -27.34 -4.39 0.01
CA GLU A 195 -27.36 -2.96 0.30
C GLU A 195 -26.71 -2.10 -0.81
N GLU A 196 -26.33 -2.70 -1.96
CA GLU A 196 -25.71 -2.02 -3.10
C GLU A 196 -24.40 -1.25 -2.73
N LEU A 197 -23.64 -1.76 -1.76
CA LEU A 197 -22.39 -1.15 -1.27
C LEU A 197 -21.15 -1.54 -2.09
N VAL A 198 -21.31 -2.44 -3.07
CA VAL A 198 -20.23 -3.01 -3.88
C VAL A 198 -20.30 -2.47 -5.30
N ASP A 199 -19.19 -1.96 -5.80
CA ASP A 199 -19.04 -1.61 -7.20
C ASP A 199 -18.84 -2.86 -8.05
N LEU A 200 -19.89 -3.18 -8.82
CA LEU A 200 -19.96 -4.33 -9.71
C LEU A 200 -18.97 -4.28 -10.88
N PHE A 201 -18.30 -3.15 -11.11
CA PHE A 201 -17.17 -3.08 -12.04
C PHE A 201 -15.99 -3.95 -11.56
N PHE A 202 -15.78 -4.05 -10.26
CA PHE A 202 -14.65 -4.78 -9.68
C PHE A 202 -14.98 -6.24 -9.36
N ILE A 203 -16.17 -6.50 -8.80
CA ILE A 203 -16.58 -7.84 -8.40
C ILE A 203 -18.10 -7.99 -8.34
N ASP A 204 -18.61 -9.11 -8.87
CA ASP A 204 -20.00 -9.52 -8.70
C ASP A 204 -20.13 -10.80 -7.85
N GLN A 205 -21.37 -11.20 -7.55
CA GLN A 205 -21.65 -12.40 -6.74
C GLN A 205 -21.18 -13.71 -7.42
N GLU A 206 -21.20 -13.76 -8.77
CA GLU A 206 -20.73 -14.93 -9.51
C GLU A 206 -19.21 -15.07 -9.37
N ASP A 207 -18.49 -13.95 -9.40
CA ASP A 207 -17.05 -13.88 -9.17
C ASP A 207 -16.67 -14.32 -7.76
N VAL A 208 -17.37 -13.86 -6.72
CA VAL A 208 -17.14 -14.32 -5.34
C VAL A 208 -17.25 -15.84 -5.24
N THR A 209 -18.31 -16.41 -5.83
CA THR A 209 -18.56 -17.85 -5.86
C THR A 209 -17.45 -18.58 -6.62
N ARG A 210 -17.05 -18.06 -7.78
CA ARG A 210 -16.02 -18.64 -8.66
C ARG A 210 -14.64 -18.61 -8.03
N ILE A 211 -14.26 -17.55 -7.32
CA ILE A 211 -12.98 -17.42 -6.63
C ILE A 211 -12.91 -18.41 -5.48
N SER A 212 -13.98 -18.52 -4.69
CA SER A 212 -14.04 -19.37 -3.50
C SER A 212 -13.97 -20.88 -3.81
N HIS A 213 -14.26 -21.29 -5.06
CA HIS A 213 -14.21 -22.68 -5.50
C HIS A 213 -12.90 -23.10 -6.20
N LYS A 214 -11.93 -22.19 -6.39
CA LYS A 214 -10.70 -22.45 -7.15
C LYS A 214 -9.47 -22.83 -6.31
N GLN A 215 -9.54 -22.77 -4.99
CA GLN A 215 -8.47 -23.16 -4.06
C GLN A 215 -8.75 -24.52 -3.45
#